data_AF-A0A2U1QD21-F1
#
_entry.id   AF-A0A2U1QD21-F1
#
_cell.length_a   1.000
_cell.length_b   1.000
_cell.length_c   1.000
_cell.angle_alpha   90.00
_cell.angle_beta   90.00
_cell.angle_gamma   90.00
#
_symmetry.space_group_name_H-M   'P 1'
#
loop_
_entity.id
_entity.type
_entity.pdbx_description
1 polymer ?
#
loop_
_entity_poly.entity_id
_entity_poly.type
_entity_poly.pdbx_seq_one_letter_code
_entity_poly.pdbx_strand_id
1 'polypeptide(L)'
;MSNFTQTLCFLFALTLVSLLSSAAASRPHPPSKASAPQKPSCDSLKFKMNDCIPYLKKDSSMAKPVTSCCSGVKDVWKVDSTCVYEALKINVELGFNINVTRVARVSSACGFMDVSLD
;
A
#
# COMPACT_ATOMS: atom_id res chain seq x y z
N MET A 1 30.61 -0.61 -18.07
CA MET A 1 30.00 0.09 -19.24
C MET A 1 28.83 -0.69 -19.86
N SER A 2 28.19 -1.65 -19.17
CA SER A 2 27.11 -2.49 -19.73
C SER A 2 25.68 -1.98 -19.42
N ASN A 3 25.48 -1.35 -18.25
CA ASN A 3 24.15 -0.85 -17.84
C ASN A 3 23.65 0.33 -18.69
N PHE A 4 24.54 1.18 -19.21
CA PHE A 4 24.15 2.38 -19.97
C PHE A 4 23.60 2.03 -21.37
N THR A 5 24.23 1.06 -22.04
CA THR A 5 23.76 0.53 -23.33
C THR A 5 22.41 -0.17 -23.20
N GLN A 6 22.19 -0.90 -22.11
CA GLN A 6 20.93 -1.59 -21.86
C GLN A 6 19.77 -0.61 -21.63
N THR A 7 19.99 0.46 -20.84
CA THR A 7 18.99 1.51 -20.63
C THR A 7 18.63 2.23 -21.93
N LEU A 8 19.61 2.52 -22.79
CA LEU A 8 19.37 3.15 -24.09
C LEU A 8 18.57 2.25 -25.04
N CYS A 9 18.83 0.93 -25.05
CA CYS A 9 18.06 -0.03 -25.84
C CYS A 9 16.59 -0.12 -25.38
N PHE A 10 16.34 -0.13 -24.06
CA PHE A 10 14.96 -0.15 -23.53
C PHE A 10 14.18 1.11 -23.91
N LEU A 11 14.81 2.28 -23.84
CA LEU A 11 14.17 3.54 -24.21
C LEU A 11 13.80 3.59 -25.70
N PHE A 12 14.66 3.07 -26.58
CA PHE A 12 14.40 3.04 -28.02
C PHE A 12 13.31 2.03 -28.42
N ALA A 13 13.19 0.92 -27.70
CA ALA A 13 12.14 -0.07 -27.94
C ALA A 13 10.73 0.47 -27.58
N LEU A 14 10.63 1.26 -26.50
CA LEU A 14 9.35 1.82 -26.03
C LEU A 14 8.80 2.91 -26.96
N THR A 15 9.66 3.69 -27.62
CA THR A 15 9.22 4.75 -28.55
C THR A 15 8.64 4.19 -29.84
N LEU A 16 9.14 3.04 -30.32
CA LEU A 16 8.64 2.39 -31.55
C LEU A 16 7.24 1.79 -31.38
N VAL A 17 6.89 1.28 -30.19
CA VAL A 17 5.55 0.72 -29.90
C VAL A 17 4.45 1.78 -29.93
N SER A 18 4.79 3.05 -29.66
CA SER A 18 3.81 4.14 -29.54
C SER A 18 3.35 4.71 -30.90
N LEU A 19 4.09 4.46 -31.99
CA LEU A 19 3.85 5.08 -33.30
C LEU A 19 2.90 4.27 -34.21
N LEU A 20 2.47 3.07 -33.82
CA LEU A 20 1.68 2.16 -34.68
C LEU A 20 0.16 2.18 -34.44
N SER A 21 -0.36 3.03 -33.54
CA SER A 21 -1.78 3.05 -33.19
C SER A 21 -2.51 4.28 -33.72
N SER A 22 -2.59 4.42 -35.05
CA SER A 22 -3.41 5.44 -35.71
C SER A 22 -4.24 4.85 -36.86
N ALA A 23 -5.26 4.07 -36.51
CA ALA A 23 -6.39 3.77 -37.40
C ALA A 23 -7.67 3.64 -36.56
N ALA A 24 -8.23 4.78 -36.18
CA ALA A 24 -9.53 4.83 -35.48
C ALA A 24 -10.66 4.57 -36.49
N ALA A 25 -11.10 3.31 -36.58
CA ALA A 25 -12.42 2.98 -37.10
C ALA A 25 -13.44 3.19 -35.96
N SER A 26 -14.19 4.29 -36.01
CA SER A 26 -15.25 4.61 -35.05
C SER A 26 -16.36 3.56 -35.08
N ARG A 27 -16.41 2.67 -34.07
CA ARG A 27 -17.60 1.85 -33.79
C ARG A 27 -18.44 2.53 -32.71
N PRO A 28 -19.79 2.53 -32.81
CA PRO A 28 -20.65 3.00 -31.74
C PRO A 28 -20.47 2.12 -30.50
N HIS A 29 -20.02 2.70 -29.39
CA HIS A 29 -19.98 2.02 -28.10
C HIS A 29 -21.40 1.99 -27.52
N PRO A 30 -21.91 0.83 -27.05
CA PRO A 30 -23.09 0.81 -26.20
C PRO A 30 -22.81 1.58 -24.90
N PRO A 31 -23.83 2.18 -24.26
CA PRO A 31 -23.64 2.94 -23.04
C PRO A 31 -23.05 2.04 -21.94
N SER A 32 -21.81 2.35 -21.51
CA SER A 32 -21.18 1.70 -20.37
C SER A 32 -22.03 1.91 -19.13
N LYS A 33 -22.51 0.81 -18.54
CA LYS A 33 -23.05 0.83 -17.18
C LYS A 33 -21.94 1.35 -16.27
N ALA A 34 -22.19 2.44 -15.54
CA ALA A 34 -21.25 2.99 -14.59
C ALA A 34 -20.91 1.93 -13.54
N SER A 35 -19.65 1.50 -13.51
CA SER A 35 -19.14 0.59 -12.49
C SER A 35 -19.30 1.23 -11.11
N ALA A 36 -19.97 0.54 -10.20
CA ALA A 36 -20.03 0.96 -8.80
C ALA A 36 -18.62 1.13 -8.21
N PRO A 37 -18.42 2.02 -7.22
CA PRO A 37 -17.11 2.19 -6.58
C PRO A 37 -16.59 0.87 -6.03
N GLN A 38 -15.43 0.42 -6.52
CA GLN A 38 -14.78 -0.77 -5.99
C GLN A 38 -14.20 -0.46 -4.61
N LYS A 39 -14.36 -1.39 -3.68
CA LYS A 39 -13.75 -1.31 -2.35
C LYS A 39 -12.22 -1.30 -2.51
N PRO A 40 -11.48 -0.43 -1.81
CA PRO A 40 -10.02 -0.39 -1.92
C PRO A 40 -9.40 -1.74 -1.52
N SER A 41 -8.50 -2.28 -2.35
CA SER A 41 -7.73 -3.49 -2.05
C SER A 41 -6.66 -3.21 -0.98
N CYS A 42 -6.20 -4.23 -0.24
CA CYS A 42 -5.10 -4.06 0.73
C CYS A 42 -3.89 -3.33 0.13
N ASP A 43 -3.57 -3.59 -1.14
CA ASP A 43 -2.54 -2.90 -1.90
C ASP A 43 -2.65 -1.38 -1.90
N SER A 44 -3.86 -0.86 -2.06
CA SER A 44 -4.12 0.58 -2.06
C SER A 44 -4.01 1.21 -0.66
N LEU A 45 -3.99 0.40 0.39
CA LEU A 45 -3.97 0.81 1.79
C LEU A 45 -2.58 0.70 2.44
N LYS A 46 -1.61 0.05 1.77
CA LYS A 46 -0.24 -0.19 2.26
C LYS A 46 0.43 1.09 2.80
N PHE A 47 0.29 2.19 2.07
CA PHE A 47 0.92 3.47 2.43
C PHE A 47 0.19 4.24 3.54
N LYS A 48 -1.06 3.90 3.86
CA LYS A 48 -1.85 4.58 4.91
C LYS A 48 -1.25 4.40 6.31
N MET A 49 -0.38 3.39 6.50
CA MET A 49 0.23 3.04 7.79
C MET A 49 1.71 3.42 7.91
N ASN A 50 2.26 4.16 6.94
CA ASN A 50 3.68 4.55 6.96
C ASN A 50 4.05 5.37 8.22
N ASP A 51 3.10 6.18 8.69
CA ASP A 51 3.24 6.97 9.92
C ASP A 51 3.33 6.10 11.20
N CYS A 52 3.02 4.81 11.12
CA CYS A 52 3.16 3.88 12.24
C CYS A 52 4.60 3.39 12.42
N ILE A 53 5.43 3.44 11.38
CA ILE A 53 6.79 2.87 11.40
C ILE A 53 7.60 3.35 12.60
N PRO A 54 7.66 4.66 12.95
CA PRO A 54 8.44 5.14 14.09
C PRO A 54 8.04 4.49 15.43
N TYR A 55 6.76 4.21 15.65
CA TYR A 55 6.26 3.53 16.85
C TYR A 55 6.57 2.02 16.83
N LEU A 56 6.55 1.41 15.65
CA LEU A 56 6.63 -0.03 15.47
C LEU A 56 8.06 -0.58 15.47
N LYS A 57 9.08 0.26 15.27
CA LYS A 57 10.49 -0.17 15.34
C LYS A 57 10.85 -0.78 16.70
N LYS A 58 11.75 -1.77 16.70
CA LYS A 58 12.26 -2.40 17.95
C LYS A 58 12.95 -1.40 18.88
N ASP A 59 13.69 -0.45 18.30
CA ASP A 59 14.41 0.63 18.97
C ASP A 59 13.52 1.84 19.34
N SER A 60 12.20 1.75 19.16
CA SER A 60 11.31 2.89 19.40
C SER A 60 11.13 3.22 20.89
N SER A 61 11.47 4.44 21.26
CA SER A 61 11.11 5.04 22.57
C SER A 61 9.68 5.58 22.62
N MET A 62 8.91 5.50 21.52
CA MET A 62 7.53 5.97 21.50
C MET A 62 6.64 5.05 22.34
N ALA A 63 5.97 5.64 23.34
CA ALA A 63 4.99 4.94 24.17
C ALA A 63 3.67 4.66 23.41
N LYS A 64 3.31 5.51 22.45
CA LYS A 64 2.08 5.43 21.66
C LYS A 64 2.33 5.82 20.20
N PRO A 65 1.52 5.30 19.26
CA PRO A 65 1.51 5.78 17.88
C PRO A 65 1.02 7.23 17.78
N VAL A 66 1.49 7.94 16.75
CA VAL A 66 0.97 9.27 16.42
C VAL A 66 -0.46 9.18 15.89
N THR A 67 -1.23 10.26 16.00
CA THR A 67 -2.65 10.27 15.63
C THR A 67 -2.88 9.85 14.17
N SER A 68 -2.01 10.26 13.25
CA SER A 68 -2.12 9.91 11.82
C SER A 68 -1.93 8.41 11.58
N CYS A 69 -1.04 7.75 12.33
CA CYS A 69 -0.92 6.30 12.33
C CYS A 69 -2.24 5.65 12.72
N CYS A 70 -2.87 6.09 13.81
CA CYS A 70 -4.14 5.51 14.26
C CYS A 70 -5.30 5.74 13.28
N SER A 71 -5.35 6.91 12.64
CA SER A 71 -6.30 7.17 11.56
C SER A 71 -6.07 6.22 10.39
N GLY A 72 -4.80 6.05 9.98
CA GLY A 72 -4.41 5.10 8.94
C GLY A 72 -4.81 3.66 9.26
N VAL A 73 -4.48 3.17 10.46
CA VAL A 73 -4.86 1.82 10.91
C VAL A 73 -6.38 1.67 10.93
N LYS A 74 -7.13 2.66 11.43
CA LYS A 74 -8.61 2.63 11.46
C LYS A 74 -9.21 2.59 10.06
N ASP A 75 -8.65 3.32 9.10
CA ASP A 75 -9.10 3.30 7.70
C ASP A 75 -8.85 1.93 7.08
N VAL A 76 -7.68 1.32 7.31
CA VAL A 76 -7.37 -0.04 6.84
C VAL A 76 -8.30 -1.05 7.50
N TRP A 77 -8.51 -0.94 8.81
CA TRP A 77 -9.38 -1.82 9.60
C TRP A 77 -10.83 -1.84 9.11
N LYS A 78 -11.38 -0.67 8.77
CA LYS A 78 -12.76 -0.55 8.23
C LYS A 78 -12.91 -1.23 6.87
N VAL A 79 -11.82 -1.32 6.12
CA VAL A 79 -11.81 -2.08 4.87
C VAL A 79 -11.68 -3.54 5.21
N ASP A 80 -10.55 -3.96 5.75
CA ASP A 80 -10.32 -5.35 6.13
C ASP A 80 -9.23 -5.42 7.20
N SER A 81 -9.53 -6.07 8.32
CA SER A 81 -8.59 -6.25 9.42
C SER A 81 -7.34 -7.03 9.02
N THR A 82 -7.42 -7.91 8.02
CA THR A 82 -6.26 -8.66 7.53
C THR A 82 -5.27 -7.76 6.79
N CYS A 83 -5.75 -6.70 6.13
CA CYS A 83 -4.88 -5.74 5.45
C CYS A 83 -3.95 -4.99 6.41
N VAL A 84 -4.31 -4.86 7.69
CA VAL A 84 -3.49 -4.17 8.71
C VAL A 84 -2.15 -4.88 8.88
N TYR A 85 -2.18 -6.21 8.92
CA TYR A 85 -0.96 -7.01 9.04
C TYR A 85 -0.12 -6.95 7.76
N GLU A 86 -0.76 -7.11 6.60
CA GLU A 86 -0.08 -7.07 5.29
C GLU A 86 0.56 -5.71 4.98
N ALA A 87 -0.15 -4.62 5.26
CA ALA A 87 0.36 -3.26 5.09
C ALA A 87 1.61 -3.01 5.94
N LEU A 88 1.70 -3.66 7.09
CA LEU A 88 2.82 -3.51 8.01
C LEU A 88 4.00 -4.45 7.70
N LYS A 89 3.71 -5.64 7.17
CA LYS A 89 4.71 -6.63 6.74
C LYS A 89 5.65 -6.06 5.67
N ILE A 90 5.13 -5.24 4.75
CA ILE A 90 5.94 -4.57 3.73
C ILE A 90 7.04 -3.72 4.33
N ASN A 91 6.80 -3.09 5.49
CA ASN A 91 7.84 -2.31 6.13
C ASN A 91 9.03 -3.20 6.56
N VAL A 92 8.77 -4.47 6.91
CA VAL A 92 9.84 -5.44 7.16
C VAL A 92 10.60 -5.77 5.88
N GLU A 93 9.89 -5.97 4.76
CA GLU A 93 10.49 -6.22 3.44
C GLU A 93 11.31 -5.02 2.93
N LEU A 94 10.92 -3.81 3.30
CA LEU A 94 11.65 -2.56 3.04
C LEU A 94 12.84 -2.34 3.99
N GLY A 95 13.12 -3.29 4.90
CA GLY A 95 14.28 -3.25 5.79
C GLY A 95 14.06 -2.54 7.12
N PHE A 96 12.82 -2.16 7.47
CA PHE A 96 12.53 -1.63 8.80
C PHE A 96 12.59 -2.73 9.85
N ASN A 97 13.35 -2.51 10.93
CA ASN A 97 13.45 -3.43 12.06
C ASN A 97 12.21 -3.31 12.97
N ILE A 98 11.08 -3.84 12.49
CA ILE A 98 9.78 -3.79 13.18
C ILE A 98 9.71 -4.81 14.34
N ASN A 99 9.05 -4.42 15.42
CA ASN A 99 8.70 -5.27 16.54
C ASN A 99 7.28 -5.83 16.35
N VAL A 100 7.17 -7.12 16.01
CA VAL A 100 5.90 -7.82 15.78
C VAL A 100 4.93 -7.75 16.97
N THR A 101 5.44 -7.64 18.19
CA THR A 101 4.60 -7.48 19.39
C THR A 101 3.92 -6.12 19.42
N ARG A 102 4.60 -5.07 18.92
CA ARG A 102 4.00 -3.74 18.76
C ARG A 102 2.99 -3.69 17.63
N VAL A 103 3.22 -4.45 16.55
CA VAL A 103 2.25 -4.65 15.46
C VAL A 103 0.94 -5.23 16.00
N ALA A 104 1.03 -6.34 16.76
CA ALA A 104 -0.13 -7.02 17.32
C ALA A 104 -0.96 -6.11 18.25
N ARG A 105 -0.31 -5.16 18.94
CA ARG A 105 -0.96 -4.24 19.87
C ARG A 105 -1.30 -2.88 19.29
N VAL A 106 -1.00 -2.60 18.01
CA VAL A 106 -1.15 -1.26 17.43
C VAL A 106 -2.60 -0.77 17.51
N SER A 107 -3.55 -1.68 17.29
CA SER A 107 -4.98 -1.35 17.32
C SER A 107 -5.48 -1.08 18.75
N SER A 108 -4.96 -1.78 19.76
CA SER A 108 -5.23 -1.50 21.17
C SER A 108 -4.56 -0.20 21.63
N ALA A 109 -3.33 0.06 21.18
CA ALA A 109 -2.62 1.32 21.44
C ALA A 109 -3.35 2.53 20.82
N CYS A 110 -4.10 2.32 19.74
CA CYS A 110 -4.98 3.31 19.13
C CYS A 110 -6.43 3.31 19.66
N GLY A 111 -6.76 2.44 20.62
CA GLY A 111 -8.03 2.47 21.36
C GLY A 111 -9.25 1.95 20.61
N PHE A 112 -9.08 1.10 19.58
CA PHE A 112 -10.22 0.52 18.85
C PHE A 112 -10.18 -1.00 18.71
N MET A 113 -9.24 -1.69 19.36
CA MET A 113 -9.23 -3.14 19.47
C MET A 113 -8.91 -3.58 20.90
N ASP A 114 -9.83 -4.30 21.51
CA ASP A 114 -9.55 -5.20 22.61
C ASP A 114 -9.13 -6.53 21.96
N VAL A 115 -7.88 -6.96 22.15
CA VAL A 115 -7.48 -8.33 21.82
C VAL A 115 -8.06 -9.21 22.91
N SER A 116 -9.31 -9.65 22.74
CA SER A 116 -9.69 -10.95 23.26
C SER A 116 -9.02 -11.98 22.38
N LEU A 117 -7.94 -12.55 22.93
CA LEU A 117 -7.31 -13.76 22.47
C LEU A 117 -8.27 -14.91 22.80
N ASP A 118 -8.89 -15.51 21.79
CA ASP A 118 -9.30 -16.92 21.81
C ASP A 118 -8.71 -17.58 20.55
#